data_AF-A0A2P2IXN3-F1
#
_entry.id   AF-A0A2P2IXN3-F1
#
_cell.length_a   1.000
_cell.length_b   1.000
_cell.length_c   1.000
_cell.angle_alpha   90.00
_cell.angle_beta   90.00
_cell.angle_gamma   90.00
#
_symmetry.space_group_name_H-M   'P 1'
#
loop_
_entity.id
_entity.type
_entity.pdbx_description
1 polymer ?
#
loop_
_entity_poly.entity_id
_entity_poly.type
_entity_poly.pdbx_seq_one_letter_code
_entity_poly.pdbx_strand_id
1 'polypeptide(L)' 'MERSLEELREFPQYFGFCLERRIAPRHLHLKERNVRIKLNRMLLWSDQKFYAKWK' A
#
# COMPACT_ATOMS: atom_id res chain seq x y z
N MET A 1 9.99 -3.21 2.95
CA MET A 1 9.29 -2.13 2.20
C MET A 1 10.31 -1.06 1.85
N GLU A 2 10.70 -0.98 0.58
CA GLU A 2 11.69 -0.02 0.07
C GLU A 2 10.99 1.28 -0.34
N ARG A 3 10.37 1.96 0.63
CA ARG A 3 9.61 3.20 0.43
C ARG A 3 10.50 4.40 0.76
N SER A 4 10.35 5.50 0.01
CA SER A 4 11.15 6.71 0.25
C SER A 4 10.58 7.50 1.42
N LEU A 5 11.44 8.25 2.13
CA LEU A 5 11.02 9.14 3.21
C LEU A 5 10.09 10.27 2.71
N GLU A 6 10.29 10.71 1.47
CA GLU A 6 9.44 11.71 0.82
C GLU A 6 7.99 11.22 0.72
N GLU A 7 7.78 9.96 0.33
CA GLU A 7 6.44 9.38 0.20
C GLU A 7 5.72 9.29 1.56
N LEU A 8 6.47 9.09 2.65
CA LEU A 8 5.93 9.12 4.02
C LEU A 8 5.57 10.54 4.46
N ARG A 9 6.36 11.55 4.04
CA ARG A 9 6.05 12.96 4.32
C ARG A 9 4.81 13.42 3.57
N GLU A 10 4.61 12.96 2.32
CA GLU A 10 3.40 13.25 1.53
C GLU A 10 2.16 12.51 2.05
N PHE A 11 2.33 11.37 2.72
CA PHE A 11 1.23 10.53 3.20
C PHE A 11 1.43 10.08 4.67
N PRO A 12 1.35 11.01 5.64
CA PRO A 12 1.54 10.69 7.05
C PRO A 12 0.47 9.75 7.60
N GLN A 13 -0.71 9.66 6.96
CA GLN A 13 -1.78 8.72 7.33
C GLN A 13 -1.33 7.25 7.21
N TYR A 14 -0.21 6.97 6.53
CA TYR A 14 0.42 5.66 6.49
C TYR A 14 0.51 5.00 7.87
N PHE A 15 0.92 5.76 8.89
CA PHE A 15 1.10 5.26 10.25
C PHE A 15 -0.21 4.93 10.97
N GLY A 16 -1.35 5.38 10.45
CA GLY A 16 -2.68 5.04 10.96
C GLY A 16 -3.20 3.68 10.48
N PHE A 17 -2.53 3.04 9.52
CA PHE A 17 -2.96 1.73 9.00
C PHE A 17 -2.26 0.59 9.73
N CYS A 18 -3.00 -0.51 9.95
CA CYS A 18 -2.44 -1.71 10.56
C CYS A 18 -1.41 -2.37 9.64
N LEU A 19 -0.20 -2.58 10.17
CA LEU A 19 0.91 -3.19 9.44
C LEU A 19 0.55 -4.60 8.96
N GLU A 20 0.11 -5.47 9.87
CA GLU A 20 -0.16 -6.88 9.57
C GLU A 20 -1.43 -7.08 8.74
N ARG A 21 -2.51 -6.36 9.07
CA ARG A 21 -3.81 -6.56 8.42
C ARG A 21 -3.97 -5.83 7.09
N ARG A 22 -3.17 -4.79 6.82
CA ARG A 22 -3.35 -3.96 5.63
C ARG A 22 -2.07 -3.68 4.86
N ILE A 23 -1.03 -3.16 5.51
CA ILE A 23 0.14 -2.67 4.76
C ILE A 23 0.96 -3.84 4.20
N ALA A 24 1.31 -4.82 5.03
CA ALA A 24 2.09 -6.00 4.64
C ALA A 24 1.42 -6.84 3.54
N PRO A 25 0.14 -7.28 3.66
CA PRO A 25 -0.49 -8.11 2.63
C PRO A 25 -0.60 -7.39 1.29
N ARG A 26 -0.94 -6.09 1.28
CA ARG A 26 -1.02 -5.30 0.05
C ARG A 26 0.37 -5.07 -0.57
N HIS A 27 1.40 -4.90 0.24
CA HIS A 27 2.77 -4.73 -0.26
C HIS A 27 3.27 -6.00 -0.95
N LEU A 28 3.09 -7.15 -0.30
CA LEU A 28 3.47 -8.45 -0.85
C LEU A 28 2.74 -8.73 -2.15
N HIS A 29 1.42 -8.54 -2.16
CA HIS A 29 0.56 -8.73 -3.34
C HIS A 29 1.03 -7.93 -4.57
N LEU A 30 1.47 -6.68 -4.35
CA LEU A 30 2.01 -5.83 -5.41
C LEU A 30 3.44 -6.21 -5.79
N LYS A 31 4.27 -6.62 -4.82
CA LYS A 31 5.66 -7.05 -5.04
C LYS A 31 5.72 -8.30 -5.91
N GLU A 32 4.87 -9.29 -5.65
CA GLU A 32 4.77 -10.52 -6.46
C GLU A 32 4.42 -10.22 -7.93
N ARG A 33 3.70 -9.13 -8.17
CA ARG A 33 3.31 -8.68 -9.51
C ARG A 33 4.27 -7.65 -10.12
N ASN A 34 5.36 -7.31 -9.44
CA ASN A 34 6.30 -6.25 -9.81
C ASN A 34 5.61 -4.88 -10.05
N VAL A 35 4.51 -4.60 -9.34
CA VAL A 35 3.78 -3.32 -9.45
C VAL A 35 4.19 -2.37 -8.33
N ARG A 36 4.64 -1.18 -8.70
CA ARG A 36 4.95 -0.09 -7.74
C ARG A 36 3.93 1.05 -7.89
N ILE A 37 3.22 1.36 -6.81
CA ILE A 37 2.25 2.47 -6.76
C ILE A 37 2.46 3.30 -5.50
N LYS A 38 1.95 4.54 -5.52
CA LYS A 38 1.99 5.44 -4.36
C LYS A 38 1.23 4.87 -3.14
N LEU A 39 1.69 5.18 -1.93
CA LEU A 39 1.10 4.72 -0.66
C LEU A 39 -0.37 5.11 -0.51
N ASN A 40 -0.74 6.32 -0.90
CA ASN A 40 -2.14 6.77 -0.88
C ASN A 40 -3.05 5.85 -1.71
N ARG A 41 -2.63 5.48 -2.92
CA ARG A 41 -3.39 4.59 -3.82
C ARG A 41 -3.42 3.15 -3.27
N MET A 42 -2.34 2.74 -2.63
CA MET A 42 -2.23 1.42 -2.01
C MET A 42 -3.12 1.28 -0.79
N LEU A 43 -3.26 2.31 0.05
CA LEU A 43 -3.85 2.17 1.39
C LEU A 43 -5.24 2.81 1.56
N LEU A 44 -5.59 3.84 0.78
CA LEU A 44 -6.88 4.52 0.89
C LEU A 44 -8.06 3.67 0.37
N TRP A 45 -7.81 2.73 -0.54
CA TRP A 45 -8.88 1.91 -1.09
C TRP A 45 -9.35 0.84 -0.10
N SER A 46 -10.62 0.45 -0.21
CA SER A 46 -11.13 -0.76 0.44
C SER A 46 -10.41 -2.00 -0.08
N ASP A 47 -10.38 -3.08 0.70
CA ASP A 47 -9.74 -4.32 0.29
C ASP A 47 -10.34 -4.85 -1.02
N GLN A 48 -11.67 -4.88 -1.13
CA GLN A 48 -12.37 -5.29 -2.34
C GLN A 48 -11.91 -4.51 -3.58
N LYS A 49 -11.85 -3.17 -3.50
CA LYS A 49 -11.42 -2.33 -4.62
C LYS A 49 -9.94 -2.51 -4.95
N PHE A 50 -9.10 -2.71 -3.93
CA PHE A 50 -7.67 -2.96 -4.10
C PHE A 50 -7.45 -4.27 -4.87
N TYR A 51 -7.93 -5.40 -4.34
CA TYR A 51 -7.70 -6.70 -4.96
C TYR A 51 -8.41 -6.84 -6.32
N ALA A 52 -9.55 -6.18 -6.53
CA ALA A 52 -10.19 -6.18 -7.84
C ALA A 52 -9.39 -5.45 -8.92
N LYS A 53 -8.65 -4.39 -8.55
CA LYS A 53 -7.86 -3.59 -9.52
C LYS A 53 -6.56 -4.28 -9.91
N TRP A 54 -5.90 -4.93 -8.95
CA TRP A 54 -4.61 -5.59 -9.13
C TRP A 54 -4.79 -7.10 -9.04
N LYS A 55 -5.48 -7.70 -10.01
CA LYS A 55 -5.61 -9.17 -10.10
C LYS A 55 -4.30 -9.81 -10.51
#